data_AF-A0A1Y1R0E6-F1
#
_entry.id   AF-A0A1Y1R0E6-F1
#
_cell.length_a   1.000
_cell.length_b   1.000
_cell.length_c   1.000
_cell.angle_alpha   90.00
_cell.angle_beta   90.00
_cell.angle_gamma   90.00
#
_symmetry.space_group_name_H-M   'P 1'
#
loop_
_entity.id
_entity.type
_entity.pdbx_description
1 polymer ?
#
loop_
_entity_poly.entity_id
_entity_poly.type
_entity_poly.pdbx_seq_one_letter_code
_entity_poly.pdbx_strand_id
1 'polypeptide(L)' 'MKVLVHDGIGFWLAARRLHQGHFVWPEPSAQTQLSLSRPQLDALVLGLPWKRIGEGGIITVV' A
#
# COMPACT_ATOMS: atom_id res chain seq x y z
N MET A 1 -0.58 -2.46 -9.22
CA MET A 1 0.06 -3.01 -8.01
C MET A 1 0.27 -4.50 -8.19
N LYS A 2 1.46 -4.99 -7.84
CA LYS A 2 1.81 -6.41 -7.84
C LYS A 2 2.20 -6.77 -6.40
N VAL A 3 1.60 -7.79 -5.83
CA VAL A 3 1.93 -8.31 -4.50
C VAL A 3 2.40 -9.74 -4.65
N LEU A 4 3.65 -9.99 -4.29
CA LEU A 4 4.18 -11.33 -4.19
C LEU A 4 3.93 -11.83 -2.77
N VAL A 5 3.25 -12.97 -2.65
CA VAL A 5 2.93 -13.58 -1.36
C VAL A 5 3.57 -14.96 -1.33
N HIS A 6 4.17 -15.29 -0.19
CA HIS A 6 4.68 -16.63 0.11
C HIS A 6 3.76 -17.28 1.15
N ASP A 7 3.25 -18.48 0.87
CA ASP A 7 2.31 -19.20 1.73
C ASP A 7 2.93 -20.39 2.47
N GLY A 8 4.24 -20.62 2.31
CA GLY A 8 4.96 -21.75 2.89
C GLY A 8 5.10 -22.96 1.96
N ILE A 9 4.32 -23.02 0.87
CA ILE A 9 4.41 -24.06 -0.17
C ILE A 9 4.98 -23.46 -1.46
N GLY A 10 4.65 -22.21 -1.74
CA GLY A 10 5.18 -21.51 -2.90
C GLY A 10 4.89 -20.02 -2.89
N PHE A 11 5.00 -19.42 -4.07
CA PHE A 11 4.74 -18.01 -4.30
C PHE A 11 3.55 -17.81 -5.21
N TRP A 12 2.72 -16.82 -4.90
CA TRP A 12 1.63 -16.38 -5.74
C TRP A 12 1.70 -14.86 -5.93
N LEU A 13 1.27 -14.42 -7.11
CA LEU A 13 1.30 -13.02 -7.52
C LEU A 13 -0.13 -12.51 -7.69
N ALA A 14 -0.54 -11.59 -6.82
CA ALA A 14 -1.77 -10.83 -7.00
C ALA A 14 -1.46 -9.55 -7.78
N ALA A 15 -2.17 -9.32 -8.89
CA ALA A 15 -2.05 -8.11 -9.68
C ALA A 15 -3.39 -7.38 -9.74
N ARG A 16 -3.39 -6.09 -9.39
CA ARG A 16 -4.57 -5.21 -9.48
C ARG A 16 -4.19 -3.87 -10.08
N ARG A 17 -5.04 -3.35 -10.97
CA ARG A 17 -4.92 -1.97 -11.46
C ARG A 17 -5.33 -1.00 -10.34
N LEU A 18 -4.45 -0.04 -10.04
CA LEU A 18 -4.77 1.02 -9.09
C LEU A 18 -5.81 1.97 -9.70
N HIS A 19 -6.65 2.57 -8.87
CA HIS A 19 -7.71 3.49 -9.32
C HIS A 19 -7.14 4.64 -10.18
N GLN A 20 -6.02 5.23 -9.77
CA GLN A 20 -5.33 6.30 -10.53
C GLN A 20 -4.34 5.78 -11.59
N GLY A 21 -4.33 4.46 -11.85
CA GLY A 21 -3.46 3.83 -12.86
C GLY A 21 -1.98 3.70 -12.48
N HIS A 22 -1.50 4.40 -11.46
CA HIS A 22 -0.11 4.37 -11.03
C HIS A 22 0.01 4.41 -9.49
N PHE A 23 1.20 4.06 -9.00
CA PHE A 23 1.53 4.10 -7.57
C PHE A 23 2.31 5.38 -7.27
N VAL A 24 1.90 6.13 -6.25
CA VAL A 24 2.60 7.34 -5.80
C VAL A 24 3.53 6.98 -4.64
N TRP A 25 4.81 6.81 -4.95
CA TRP A 25 5.84 6.59 -3.93
C TRP A 25 5.93 7.80 -2.98
N PRO A 26 6.22 7.60 -1.67
CA PRO A 26 6.69 8.68 -0.82
C PRO A 26 8.02 9.26 -1.34
N GLU A 27 8.25 10.54 -1.08
CA GLU A 27 9.46 11.25 -1.52
C GLU A 27 10.72 10.49 -1.09
N PRO A 28 11.80 10.45 -1.91
CA PRO A 28 12.97 9.62 -1.67
C PRO A 28 13.83 9.98 -0.45
N SER A 29 13.38 10.85 0.46
CA SER A 29 14.26 11.62 1.33
C SER A 29 14.84 10.88 2.54
N ALA A 30 14.59 9.58 2.79
CA ALA A 30 15.36 8.88 3.84
C ALA A 30 15.28 7.33 3.87
N GLN A 31 14.25 6.70 3.30
CA GLN A 31 13.97 5.30 3.61
C GLN A 31 13.83 4.44 2.35
N THR A 32 14.76 3.51 2.17
CA THR A 32 14.72 2.45 1.14
C THR A 32 13.62 1.41 1.39
N GLN A 33 13.03 1.42 2.59
CA GLN A 33 11.97 0.53 3.00
C GLN A 33 10.89 1.30 3.75
N LEU A 34 9.64 1.14 3.32
CA LEU A 34 8.48 1.72 3.97
C LEU A 34 7.65 0.61 4.62
N SER A 35 7.33 0.77 5.91
CA SER A 35 6.39 -0.11 6.60
C SER A 35 4.97 0.45 6.49
N LEU A 36 4.01 -0.42 6.17
CA LEU A 36 2.59 -0.08 6.15
C LEU A 36 1.89 -0.77 7.32
N SER A 37 1.01 -0.05 8.00
CA SER A 37 0.03 -0.68 8.88
C SER A 37 -0.98 -1.48 8.05
N ARG A 38 -1.73 -2.39 8.69
CA ARG A 38 -2.76 -3.17 7.99
C ARG A 38 -3.81 -2.30 7.31
N PRO A 39 -4.38 -1.26 7.96
CA PRO A 39 -5.32 -0.34 7.31
C PRO A 39 -4.71 0.41 6.11
N GLN A 40 -3.44 0.79 6.17
CA GLN A 40 -2.76 1.45 5.05
C GLN A 40 -2.61 0.50 3.86
N LEU A 41 -2.27 -0.77 4.12
CA LEU A 41 -2.20 -1.80 3.07
C LEU A 41 -3.57 -2.02 2.41
N ASP A 42 -4.63 -2.17 3.20
CA ASP A 42 -5.98 -2.41 2.67
C ASP A 42 -6.45 -1.24 1.79
N ALA A 43 -6.23 0.00 2.24
CA ALA A 43 -6.53 1.19 1.46
C ALA A 43 -5.69 1.30 0.18
N LEU A 44 -4.41 0.96 0.25
CA LEU A 44 -3.54 0.93 -0.91
C LEU A 44 -4.05 -0.07 -1.96
N VAL A 45 -4.45 -1.28 -1.54
CA VAL A 45 -5.01 -2.30 -2.41
C VAL A 45 -6.30 -1.80 -3.09
N LEU A 46 -7.12 -1.01 -2.39
CA LEU A 46 -8.32 -0.39 -2.93
C LEU A 46 -8.03 0.81 -3.86
N GLY A 47 -6.81 1.36 -3.83
CA GLY A 47 -6.44 2.59 -4.54
C GLY A 47 -6.90 3.88 -3.83
N LEU A 48 -7.19 3.79 -2.53
CA LEU A 48 -7.51 4.91 -1.65
C LEU A 48 -6.23 5.66 -1.23
N PRO A 49 -6.31 6.90 -0.70
CA PRO A 49 -5.15 7.68 -0.28
C PRO A 49 -4.52 7.13 1.01
N TRP A 50 -3.86 5.98 0.91
CA TRP A 50 -3.30 5.19 2.01
C TRP A 50 -2.33 5.96 2.91
N LYS A 51 -1.58 6.94 2.38
CA LYS A 51 -0.67 7.79 3.17
C LYS A 51 -1.39 8.64 4.23
N ARG A 52 -2.68 8.92 4.01
CA ARG A 52 -3.50 9.74 4.91
C ARG A 52 -4.14 8.91 6.03
N ILE A 53 -3.97 7.59 6.02
CA ILE A 53 -4.55 6.72 7.02
C ILE A 53 -3.68 6.75 8.28
N GLY A 54 -4.24 7.36 9.32
CA GLY A 54 -3.73 7.35 10.68
C GLY A 54 -4.20 6.13 11.48
N GLU A 55 -3.94 6.18 12.78
CA GLU A 55 -4.37 5.16 13.73
C GLU A 55 -5.90 4.98 13.68
N GLY A 56 -6.38 3.74 13.68
CA GLY A 56 -7.81 3.43 13.59
C GLY A 56 -8.48 3.65 12.21
N GLY A 57 -7.72 3.93 11.14
CA GLY A 57 -8.30 4.06 9.80
C GLY A 57 -8.75 5.48 9.42
N ILE A 58 -8.47 6.47 10.27
CA ILE A 58 -8.86 7.87 10.07
C ILE A 58 -8.09 8.48 8.90
N ILE A 59 -8.79 9.13 7.97
CA ILE A 59 -8.17 9.83 6.84
C ILE A 59 -7.95 11.30 7.22
N THR A 60 -6.70 11.73 7.39
CA THR A 60 -6.38 13.15 7.65
C THR A 60 -6.36 13.94 6.34
N VAL A 61 -7.10 15.04 6.28
CA VAL A 61 -7.03 16.03 5.19
C VAL A 61 -6.23 17.22 5.72
N VAL A 62 -4.94 17.25 5.43
CA VAL A 62 -4.11 18.45 5.54
C VAL A 62 -4.00 19.13 4.18
#